data_AF-A0A954HJ91-F1
#
_entry.id   AF-A0A954HJ91-F1
#
_cell.length_a   1.000
_cell.length_b   1.000
_cell.length_c   1.000
_cell.angle_alpha   90.00
_cell.angle_beta   90.00
_cell.angle_gamma   90.00
#
_symmetry.space_group_name_H-M   'P 1'
#
loop_
_entity.id
_entity.type
_entity.pdbx_description
1 polymer ?
#
loop_
_entity_poly.entity_id
_entity_poly.type
_entity_poly.pdbx_seq_one_letter_code
_entity_poly.pdbx_strand_id
1 'polypeptide(L)' 'GRMTAVADVYDALSSKRPYKPAFPREQCFEILEDGRGTHFDPKVLDAFFARSQDIVQVQLDFMDR' A
#
# COMPACT_ATOMS: atom_id res chain seq x y z
N GLY A 1 -12.92 -8.08 3.10
CA GLY A 1 -12.30 -8.33 1.78
C GLY A 1 -10.80 -8.41 1.95
N ARG A 2 -10.15 -9.47 1.44
CA ARG A 2 -8.69 -9.66 1.59
C ARG A 2 -7.89 -8.70 0.71
N MET A 3 -8.33 -8.49 -0.53
CA MET A 3 -7.72 -7.53 -1.47
C MET A 3 -7.87 -6.08 -0.99
N THR A 4 -9.08 -5.73 -0.55
CA THR A 4 -9.38 -4.38 -0.07
C THR A 4 -8.57 -4.02 1.18
N ALA A 5 -8.23 -4.99 2.03
CA ALA A 5 -7.42 -4.74 3.22
C ALA A 5 -6.00 -4.28 2.88
N VAL A 6 -5.35 -4.91 1.89
CA VAL A 6 -4.01 -4.50 1.45
C VAL A 6 -4.06 -3.11 0.80
N ALA A 7 -5.04 -2.87 -0.08
CA ALA A 7 -5.20 -1.59 -0.75
C ALA A 7 -5.49 -0.43 0.22
N ASP A 8 -6.40 -0.64 1.19
CA ASP A 8 -6.77 0.37 2.19
C ASP A 8 -5.59 0.72 3.11
N VAL A 9 -4.83 -0.29 3.56
CA VAL A 9 -3.64 -0.06 4.37
C VAL A 9 -2.58 0.69 3.57
N TYR A 10 -2.30 0.28 2.33
CA TYR A 10 -1.33 0.97 1.49
C TYR A 10 -1.71 2.44 1.27
N ASP A 11 -2.95 2.72 0.89
CA ASP A 11 -3.44 4.10 0.70
C ASP A 11 -3.34 4.90 2.00
N ALA A 12 -3.73 4.32 3.13
CA ALA A 12 -3.63 5.00 4.42
C ALA A 12 -2.19 5.34 4.85
N LEU A 13 -1.22 4.49 4.50
CA LEU A 13 0.20 4.70 4.79
C LEU A 13 0.85 5.73 3.84
N SER A 14 0.47 5.67 2.57
CA SER A 14 1.11 6.41 1.49
C SER A 14 0.46 7.77 1.18
N SER A 15 -0.72 8.04 1.74
CA SER A 15 -1.43 9.32 1.60
C SER A 15 -1.18 10.27 2.78
N LYS A 16 -0.99 11.57 2.48
CA LYS A 16 -0.81 12.62 3.51
C LYS A 16 -2.15 12.89 4.22
N ARG A 17 -2.14 12.88 5.55
CA ARG A 17 -3.30 13.24 6.38
C ARG A 17 -3.01 14.55 7.14
N PRO A 18 -4.03 15.30 7.60
CA PRO A 18 -3.83 16.59 8.28
C PRO A 18 -2.87 16.53 9.48
N TYR A 19 -2.75 15.36 10.09
CA TYR A 19 -1.96 15.13 11.31
C TYR A 19 -0.78 14.15 11.11
N LYS A 20 -0.55 13.66 9.88
CA LYS A 20 0.51 12.68 9.62
C LYS A 20 1.03 12.83 8.18
N PRO A 21 2.35 13.05 8.00
CA PRO A 21 2.93 13.01 6.67
C PRO A 21 2.78 11.60 6.08
N ALA A 22 2.67 11.52 4.75
CA ALA A 22 2.76 10.25 4.03
C ALA A 22 4.07 9.56 4.35
N PHE A 23 4.05 8.24 4.52
CA PHE A 23 5.29 7.48 4.60
C PHE A 23 5.97 7.39 3.24
N PRO A 24 7.31 7.28 3.18
CA PRO A 24 8.02 6.85 1.99
C PRO A 24 7.45 5.51 1.48
N ARG A 25 7.51 5.30 0.16
CA ARG A 25 6.93 4.10 -0.47
C ARG A 25 7.61 2.83 0.02
N GLU A 26 8.92 2.90 0.19
CA GLU A 26 9.76 1.83 0.70
C GLU A 26 9.28 1.41 2.09
N GLN A 27 9.01 2.37 2.97
CA GLN A 27 8.46 2.12 4.30
C GLN A 27 7.04 1.55 4.25
N CYS A 28 6.20 1.99 3.32
CA CYS A 28 4.87 1.40 3.14
C CYS A 28 4.96 -0.09 2.76
N PHE A 29 5.89 -0.43 1.86
CA PHE A 29 6.10 -1.80 1.42
C PHE A 29 6.70 -2.68 2.52
N GLU A 30 7.64 -2.16 3.32
CA GLU A 30 8.16 -2.87 4.50
C GLU A 30 7.04 -3.23 5.48
N ILE A 31 6.16 -2.28 5.82
CA ILE A 31 5.04 -2.52 6.74
C ILE A 31 4.08 -3.59 6.20
N LEU A 32 3.84 -3.61 4.89
CA LEU A 32 2.98 -4.62 4.26
C LEU A 32 3.64 -6.01 4.28
N GLU A 33 4.94 -6.09 4.00
CA GLU A 33 5.70 -7.35 4.03
C GLU A 33 5.80 -7.91 5.46
N ASP A 34 6.00 -7.07 6.48
CA ASP A 34 6.00 -7.46 7.89
C ASP A 34 4.65 -8.07 8.33
N GLY A 35 3.56 -7.65 7.70
CA GLY A 35 2.22 -8.19 7.92
C GLY A 35 1.90 -9.47 7.13
N ARG A 36 2.84 -10.00 6.32
CA ARG A 36 2.62 -11.16 5.45
C ARG A 36 2.34 -12.42 6.28
N GLY A 37 1.25 -13.11 5.94
CA GLY A 37 0.84 -14.36 6.59
C GLY A 37 0.17 -14.18 7.96
N THR A 38 0.13 -12.96 8.50
CA THR A 38 -0.55 -12.61 9.76
C THR A 38 -1.75 -11.70 9.48
N HIS A 39 -1.50 -10.48 9.03
CA HIS A 39 -2.50 -9.48 8.70
C HIS A 39 -2.94 -9.54 7.24
N PHE A 40 -2.04 -9.99 6.36
CA PHE A 40 -2.27 -10.06 4.92
C PHE A 40 -2.15 -11.49 4.41
N ASP A 41 -3.08 -11.87 3.52
CA ASP A 41 -3.00 -13.13 2.79
C ASP A 41 -1.78 -13.07 1.85
N PRO A 42 -0.81 -14.00 1.96
CA PRO A 42 0.41 -13.97 1.15
C PRO A 42 0.12 -13.92 -0.35
N LYS A 43 -0.93 -14.61 -0.84
CA LYS A 43 -1.24 -14.61 -2.27
C LYS A 43 -1.73 -13.25 -2.77
N VAL A 44 -2.45 -12.54 -1.92
CA VAL A 44 -2.94 -11.19 -2.23
C VAL A 44 -1.79 -10.21 -2.20
N LEU A 45 -0.92 -10.31 -1.19
CA LEU A 45 0.23 -9.45 -1.05
C LEU A 45 1.25 -9.66 -2.19
N ASP A 46 1.51 -10.92 -2.58
CA ASP A 46 2.37 -11.25 -3.71
C ASP A 46 1.81 -10.67 -5.03
N ALA A 47 0.48 -10.75 -5.24
CA ALA A 47 -0.17 -10.15 -6.39
C ALA A 47 -0.10 -8.62 -6.38
N PHE A 48 -0.22 -7.99 -5.21
CA PHE A 48 -0.05 -6.56 -5.03
C PHE A 48 1.37 -6.12 -5.38
N PHE A 49 2.41 -6.81 -4.86
CA PHE A 49 3.80 -6.50 -5.17
C PHE A 49 4.15 -6.72 -6.64
N ALA A 50 3.59 -7.75 -7.28
CA ALA A 50 3.74 -8.00 -8.71
C ALA A 50 3.15 -6.89 -9.60
N ARG A 51 2.37 -5.95 -9.04
CA ARG A 51 1.78 -4.80 -9.71
C ARG A 51 2.15 -3.48 -9.03
N SER A 52 3.15 -3.47 -8.16
CA SER A 52 3.55 -2.30 -7.37
C SER A 52 3.86 -1.06 -8.23
N GLN A 53 4.48 -1.25 -9.39
CA GLN A 53 4.76 -0.17 -10.35
C GLN A 53 3.46 0.50 -10.85
N ASP A 54 2.47 -0.29 -11.25
CA ASP A 54 1.18 0.18 -11.74
C ASP A 54 0.41 0.91 -10.62
N ILE A 55 0.46 0.35 -9.41
CA ILE A 55 -0.18 0.92 -8.21
C ILE A 55 0.43 2.29 -7.87
N VAL A 56 1.76 2.41 -7.91
CA VAL A 56 2.46 3.68 -7.68
C VAL A 56 2.08 4.71 -8.75
N GLN A 57 1.96 4.29 -10.01
CA GLN A 57 1.54 5.20 -11.09
C GLN A 57 0.12 5.72 -10.84
N VAL A 58 -0.82 4.84 -10.51
CA VAL A 58 -2.18 5.24 -10.14
C VAL A 58 -2.15 6.22 -8.95
N GLN A 59 -1.37 5.92 -7.91
CA GLN A 59 -1.25 6.79 -6.75
C GLN A 59 -0.78 8.20 -7.13
N LEU A 60 0.25 8.30 -7.98
CA LEU A 60 0.76 9.59 -8.47
C LEU A 60 -0.30 10.36 -9.26
N ASP A 61 -0.99 9.69 -10.19
CA ASP A 61 -2.01 10.30 -11.05
C ASP A 61 -3.18 10.90 -10.25
N PHE A 62 -3.49 10.32 -9.08
CA PHE A 62 -4.61 10.75 -8.22
C PHE A 62 -4.19 11.64 -7.04
N MET A 63 -2.92 11.66 -6.63
CA MET A 63 -2.43 12.56 -5.56
C MET A 63 -2.10 13.98 -6.06
N ASP A 64 -1.81 14.15 -7.35
CA ASP A 64 -1.53 15.46 -7.97
C ASP A 64 -2.80 16.23 -8.39
N ARG A 65 -3.98 15.81 -7.93
CA ARG A 65 -5.28 16.49 -8.14
C ARG A 65 -5.85 17.05 -6.85
#